data_AF-A0A743FPR2-F1
#
_entry.id   AF-A0A743FPR2-F1
#
_cell.length_a   1.000
_cell.length_b   1.000
_cell.length_c   1.000
_cell.angle_alpha   90.00
_cell.angle_beta   90.00
_cell.angle_gamma   90.00
#
_symmetry.space_group_name_H-M   'P 1'
#
loop_
_entity.id
_entity.type
_entity.pdbx_description
1 polymer ?
#
loop_
_entity_poly.entity_id
_entity_poly.type
_entity_poly.pdbx_seq_one_letter_code
_entity_poly.pdbx_strand_id
1 'polypeptide(L)' 'MSRMIPLLDWANEEFGAQAPSERILKQYAKGKMMIPPAVKVGRYWMVDRNARFVGTLAEPKIPANASPRLQRIIADGC' A
#
# COMPACT_ATOMS: atom_id res chain seq x y z
N MET A 1 -16.97 6.21 11.74
CA MET A 1 -17.52 5.62 10.50
C MET A 1 -16.60 6.01 9.36
N SER A 2 -15.81 5.05 8.89
CA SER A 2 -14.84 5.25 7.80
C SER A 2 -15.57 5.42 6.47
N ARG A 3 -15.56 6.63 5.92
CA ARG A 3 -16.00 6.88 4.55
C ARG A 3 -14.79 6.61 3.65
N MET A 4 -14.78 5.47 2.96
CA MET A 4 -13.77 5.21 1.96
C MET A 4 -13.92 6.18 0.80
N ILE A 5 -12.80 6.67 0.29
CA ILE A 5 -12.74 7.57 -0.86
C ILE A 5 -11.81 6.99 -1.94
N PRO A 6 -11.94 7.39 -3.22
CA PRO A 6 -11.01 6.98 -4.26
C PRO A 6 -9.57 7.37 -3.91
N LEU A 7 -8.61 6.50 -4.25
CA LEU A 7 -7.18 6.71 -3.98
C LEU A 7 -6.63 8.03 -4.53
N LEU A 8 -7.12 8.47 -5.69
CA LEU A 8 -6.70 9.72 -6.30
C LEU A 8 -7.20 10.94 -5.51
N ASP A 9 -8.46 10.89 -5.06
CA ASP A 9 -9.05 11.96 -4.24
C ASP A 9 -8.34 12.05 -2.89
N TRP A 10 -8.09 10.90 -2.25
CA TRP A 10 -7.29 10.83 -1.03
C TRP A 10 -5.88 11.43 -1.24
N ALA A 11 -5.22 11.13 -2.36
CA ALA A 11 -3.88 11.67 -2.62
C ALA A 11 -3.89 13.19 -2.81
N ASN A 12 -4.94 13.73 -3.42
CA ASN A 12 -5.12 15.19 -3.52
C ASN A 12 -5.40 15.81 -2.15
N GLU A 13 -6.18 15.14 -1.28
CA GLU A 13 -6.43 15.58 0.10
C GLU A 13 -5.14 15.53 0.95
N GLU A 14 -4.29 14.50 0.81
CA GLU A 14 -3.09 14.27 1.63
C GLU A 14 -1.86 15.08 1.16
N PHE A 15 -1.61 15.14 -0.15
CA PHE A 15 -0.39 15.74 -0.72
C PHE A 15 -0.63 17.07 -1.47
N GLY A 16 -1.90 17.43 -1.71
CA GLY A 16 -2.25 18.64 -2.45
C GLY A 16 -1.62 18.69 -3.85
N ALA A 17 -1.00 19.82 -4.20
CA ALA A 17 -0.36 20.03 -5.50
C ALA A 17 0.85 19.12 -5.77
N GLN A 18 1.37 18.45 -4.73
CA GLN A 18 2.50 17.52 -4.83
C GLN A 18 2.05 16.05 -4.92
N ALA A 19 0.76 15.81 -5.16
CA ALA A 19 0.22 14.46 -5.28
C ALA A 19 0.96 13.63 -6.35
N PRO A 20 1.45 12.43 -6.00
CA PRO A 20 2.03 11.52 -6.98
C PRO A 20 1.03 11.13 -8.07
N SER A 21 1.52 10.82 -9.27
CA SER A 21 0.67 10.34 -10.36
C SER A 21 -0.09 9.06 -9.98
N GLU A 22 -1.26 8.83 -10.60
CA GLU A 22 -2.09 7.64 -10.37
C GLU A 22 -1.32 6.32 -10.51
N ARG A 23 -0.36 6.26 -11.46
CA ARG A 23 0.51 5.09 -11.64
C ARG A 23 1.31 4.78 -10.38
N ILE A 24 1.91 5.79 -9.76
CA ILE A 24 2.70 5.67 -8.53
C ILE A 24 1.79 5.35 -7.34
N LEU A 25 0.64 6.01 -7.22
CA LEU A 25 -0.33 5.74 -6.17
C LEU A 25 -0.78 4.27 -6.19
N LYS A 26 -1.02 3.69 -7.38
CA LYS A 26 -1.33 2.25 -7.53
C LYS A 26 -0.19 1.36 -7.06
N GLN A 27 1.07 1.76 -7.21
CA GLN A 27 2.22 1.04 -6.65
C GLN A 27 2.21 1.11 -5.11
N TYR A 28 1.93 2.28 -4.54
CA TYR A 28 1.81 2.43 -3.08
C TYR A 28 0.69 1.58 -2.49
N ALA A 29 -0.47 1.53 -3.16
CA ALA A 29 -1.59 0.69 -2.77
C ALA A 29 -1.25 -0.80 -2.80
N LYS A 30 -0.63 -1.28 -3.88
CA LYS A 30 -0.16 -2.67 -3.98
C LYS A 30 0.88 -3.01 -2.93
N GLY A 31 1.83 -2.11 -2.69
CA GLY A 31 2.88 -2.25 -1.68
C GLY A 31 2.41 -2.04 -0.24
N LYS A 32 1.11 -1.86 0.01
CA LYS A 32 0.52 -1.61 1.33
C LYS A 32 1.21 -0.45 2.09
N MET A 33 1.60 0.60 1.37
CA MET A 33 2.34 1.75 1.91
C MET A 33 1.43 2.80 2.58
N MET A 34 0.20 2.43 2.92
CA MET A 34 -0.80 3.28 3.56
C MET A 34 -1.38 2.55 4.77
N ILE A 35 -1.69 3.29 5.84
CA ILE A 35 -2.34 2.75 7.04
C ILE A 35 -3.57 3.60 7.36
N PRO A 36 -4.81 3.04 7.34
CA PRO A 36 -5.16 1.67 6.92
C PRO A 36 -4.84 1.39 5.44
N PRO A 37 -4.61 0.12 5.05
CA PRO A 37 -4.24 -0.23 3.67
C PRO A 37 -5.37 0.05 2.69
N ALA A 38 -5.00 0.49 1.49
CA ALA A 38 -5.94 0.65 0.38
C ALA A 38 -6.53 -0.71 -0.03
N VAL A 39 -7.81 -0.70 -0.41
CA VAL A 39 -8.56 -1.89 -0.82
C VAL A 39 -9.03 -1.72 -2.26
N LYS A 40 -8.87 -2.77 -3.07
CA LYS A 40 -9.37 -2.77 -4.45
C LYS A 40 -10.85 -3.13 -4.48
N VAL A 41 -11.70 -2.21 -4.90
CA VAL A 41 -13.15 -2.38 -5.04
C VAL A 41 -13.51 -2.22 -6.51
N GLY A 42 -13.75 -3.35 -7.19
CA GLY A 42 -13.95 -3.39 -8.64
C GLY A 42 -12.75 -2.84 -9.40
N ARG A 43 -12.95 -1.75 -10.16
CA ARG A 43 -11.90 -1.09 -10.95
C ARG A 43 -11.11 -0.02 -10.16
N TYR A 44 -11.57 0.35 -8.96
CA TYR A 44 -11.02 1.45 -8.19
C TYR A 44 -10.24 0.95 -6.97
N TRP A 45 -9.23 1.73 -6.58
CA TRP A 45 -8.62 1.61 -5.27
C TRP A 45 -9.31 2.59 -4.33
N MET A 46 -9.76 2.08 -3.20
CA MET A 46 -10.46 2.83 -2.17
C MET A 46 -9.58 2.88 -0.92
N VAL A 47 -9.51 4.05 -0.30
CA VAL A 47 -8.69 4.31 0.87
C VAL A 47 -9.57 4.91 1.95
N ASP A 48 -9.29 4.58 3.21
CA ASP A 48 -9.89 5.34 4.32
C ASP A 48 -9.46 6.80 4.20
N ARG A 49 -10.40 7.74 4.30
CA ARG A 49 -10.07 9.17 4.25
C ARG A 49 -8.97 9.57 5.25
N ASN A 50 -8.92 8.93 6.41
CA ASN A 50 -7.93 9.22 7.45
C ASN A 50 -6.67 8.35 7.34
N ALA A 51 -6.50 7.59 6.25
CA ALA A 51 -5.30 6.82 6.04
C ALA A 51 -4.09 7.74 5.85
N ARG A 52 -2.92 7.28 6.28
CA ARG A 52 -1.65 8.01 6.09
C ARG A 52 -0.69 7.23 5.24
N PHE A 53 0.06 7.95 4.41
CA PHE A 53 1.19 7.38 3.70
C PHE A 53 2.34 7.12 4.68
N VAL A 54 2.85 5.89 4.68
CA VAL A 54 3.96 5.47 5.55
C VAL A 54 5.19 5.01 4.78
N GLY A 55 5.09 4.92 3.45
CA GLY A 55 6.15 4.36 2.61
C GLY A 55 6.36 2.86 2.86
N THR A 56 7.57 2.38 2.57
CA THR A 56 7.95 0.99 2.85
C THR A 56 8.26 0.83 4.33
N LEU A 57 7.37 0.17 5.07
CA LEU A 57 7.50 0.01 6.53
C LEU A 57 8.70 -0.85 6.94
N ALA A 58 8.95 -1.95 6.23
CA ALA A 58 10.12 -2.82 6.43
C ALA A 58 10.20 -3.87 5.31
N GLU A 59 11.41 -4.20 4.87
CA GLU A 59 11.65 -5.46 4.18
C GLU A 59 11.60 -6.62 5.18
N PRO A 60 11.00 -7.77 4.83
CA PRO A 60 10.95 -8.92 5.72
C PRO A 60 12.39 -9.37 6.04
N LYS A 61 12.79 -9.27 7.31
CA LYS A 61 14.08 -9.80 7.77
C LYS A 61 14.05 -11.32 7.72
N ILE A 62 14.64 -11.89 6.69
CA ILE A 62 14.79 -13.34 6.55
C ILE A 62 15.97 -13.77 7.44
N PRO A 63 15.77 -14.64 8.45
CA PRO A 63 16.87 -15.14 9.25
C PRO A 63 17.79 -16.03 8.39
N ALA A 64 19.10 -15.99 8.64
CA ALA A 64 20.09 -16.70 7.81
C ALA A 64 19.91 -18.24 7.81
N ASN A 65 19.27 -18.79 8.83
CA ASN A 65 18.93 -20.21 8.96
C ASN A 65 17.48 -20.53 8.53
N ALA A 66 16.81 -19.61 7.82
CA ALA A 66 15.48 -19.86 7.28
C ALA A 66 15.47 -21.11 6.41
N SER A 67 14.47 -21.98 6.60
CA SER A 67 14.33 -23.17 5.77
C SER A 67 14.13 -22.78 4.30
N PRO A 68 14.59 -23.57 3.34
CA PRO A 68 14.41 -23.30 1.91
C PRO A 68 12.93 -23.12 1.53
N ARG A 69 12.02 -23.78 2.25
CA ARG A 69 10.57 -23.65 2.08
C ARG A 69 10.06 -22.28 2.52
N LEU A 70 10.56 -21.76 3.65
CA LEU A 70 10.20 -20.43 4.14
C LEU A 70 10.73 -19.35 3.18
N GLN A 71 11.95 -19.50 2.67
CA GLN A 71 12.50 -18.60 1.66
C GLN A 71 11.66 -18.56 0.37
N ARG A 72 11.19 -19.72 -0.12
CA ARG A 72 10.26 -19.80 -1.26
C ARG A 72 8.93 -19.10 -0.98
N ILE A 73 8.32 -19.34 0.17
CA ILE A 73 7.04 -18.69 0.54
C ILE A 73 7.18 -17.17 0.57
N ILE A 74 8.29 -16.66 1.10
CA ILE A 74 8.56 -15.20 1.11
C ILE A 74 8.79 -14.68 -0.31
N ALA A 75 9.53 -15.41 -1.15
CA ALA A 75 9.81 -14.99 -2.52
C ALA A 75 8.58 -15.04 -3.44
N ASP A 76 7.71 -16.03 -3.27
CA ASP A 76 6.53 -16.25 -4.13
C ASP A 76 5.33 -15.36 -3.72
N GLY A 77 5.34 -14.82 -2.49
CA GLY A 77 4.19 -14.15 -1.86
C GLY A 77 4.32 -12.64 -1.66
N CYS A 78 5.39 -12.02 -2.15
CA CYS A 78 5.61 -10.56 -2.16
C CYS A 78 5.54 -10.00 -3.59
#